data_AF-A0A8S1ZUF6-F1
#
_entry.id   AF-A0A8S1ZUF6-F1
#
_cell.length_a   1.000
_cell.length_b   1.000
_cell.length_c   1.000
_cell.angle_alpha   90.00
_cell.angle_beta   90.00
_cell.angle_gamma   90.00
#
_symmetry.space_group_name_H-M   'P 1'
#
loop_
_entity.id
_entity.type
_entity.pdbx_description
1 polymer ?
#
loop_
_entity_poly.entity_id
_entity_poly.type
_entity_poly.pdbx_seq_one_letter_code
_entity_poly.pdbx_strand_id
1 'polypeptide(L)'
;MPTKQPTSEEFNKAAFKLLANPHIKPTVEFITALTKQRKNQEDIKFFRFCVANYPGCFSVKLMRVYASKEPRVSYEIRESAMRFLYLIFIIEEASMDFEVAHVFSTLLISCLEEQVISETSFKILSMLVNRVAFEIFNIQEKTWHGLCEFISSKAEPEFAKAVFVFKSLSMPLDEEEFLIPLMENLLPAILKRLGDNEEESSSQWGLAFVGGFCAAVHLLETTRVALVEKLANEMLKSVNRRMELGFLLKTLRDVEVAIMEQLWWYCSTEFRFVLGLIRRIDAIITEKTAKNVLERIKKVVKKKMHEYVGEIDNGDEDWLNQRH
;
A
#
# COMPACT_ATOMS: atom_id res chain seq x y z
N MET A 1 -23.44 -15.19 41.77
CA MET A 1 -23.72 -16.29 40.83
C MET A 1 -22.66 -16.27 39.75
N PRO A 2 -21.95 -17.37 39.45
CA PRO A 2 -21.00 -17.39 38.34
C PRO A 2 -21.80 -17.33 37.04
N THR A 3 -21.61 -16.26 36.26
CA THR A 3 -22.15 -16.14 34.90
C THR A 3 -21.59 -17.29 34.06
N LYS A 4 -22.49 -18.13 33.55
CA LYS A 4 -22.15 -19.26 32.68
C LYS A 4 -21.45 -18.69 31.45
N GLN A 5 -20.24 -19.15 31.14
CA GLN A 5 -19.52 -18.67 29.96
C GLN A 5 -20.32 -19.01 28.69
N PRO A 6 -20.43 -18.10 27.72
CA PRO A 6 -21.12 -18.37 26.47
C PRO A 6 -20.50 -19.56 25.74
N THR A 7 -21.34 -20.43 25.22
CA THR A 7 -20.95 -21.56 24.36
C THR A 7 -20.66 -21.09 22.94
N SER A 8 -19.87 -21.86 22.18
CA SER A 8 -19.57 -21.57 20.76
C SER A 8 -20.85 -21.44 19.91
N GLU A 9 -21.90 -22.20 20.23
CA GLU A 9 -23.19 -22.12 19.52
C GLU A 9 -23.92 -20.79 19.78
N GLU A 10 -23.86 -20.27 21.01
CA GLU A 10 -24.45 -18.97 21.35
C GLU A 10 -23.73 -17.83 20.61
N PHE A 11 -22.40 -17.88 20.54
CA PHE A 11 -21.63 -16.93 19.74
C PHE A 11 -21.90 -17.05 18.24
N ASN A 12 -22.07 -18.26 17.69
CA ASN A 12 -22.47 -18.43 16.29
C ASN A 12 -23.83 -17.79 16.00
N LYS A 13 -24.84 -18.01 16.85
CA LYS A 13 -26.16 -17.36 16.72
C LYS A 13 -26.06 -15.84 16.81
N ALA A 14 -25.24 -15.32 17.73
CA ALA A 14 -25.02 -13.88 17.87
C ALA A 14 -24.30 -13.29 16.65
N ALA A 15 -23.27 -13.96 16.14
CA ALA A 15 -22.53 -13.57 14.96
C ALA A 15 -23.45 -13.53 13.74
N PHE A 16 -24.26 -14.56 13.52
CA PHE A 16 -25.24 -14.56 12.44
C PHE A 16 -26.20 -13.36 12.54
N LYS A 17 -26.75 -13.09 13.73
CA LYS A 17 -27.65 -11.93 13.95
C LYS A 17 -26.98 -10.59 13.68
N LEU A 18 -25.69 -10.44 14.00
CA LEU A 18 -24.94 -9.20 13.76
C LEU A 18 -24.54 -9.05 12.28
N LEU A 19 -23.97 -10.11 11.71
CA LEU A 19 -23.34 -10.11 10.39
C LEU A 19 -24.35 -10.22 9.24
N ALA A 20 -25.45 -10.94 9.42
CA ALA A 20 -26.51 -11.02 8.41
C ALA A 20 -27.43 -9.78 8.42
N ASN A 21 -27.34 -8.90 9.44
CA ASN A 21 -28.24 -7.76 9.55
C ASN A 21 -27.97 -6.72 8.45
N PRO A 22 -28.95 -6.34 7.61
CA PRO A 22 -28.71 -5.34 6.57
C PRO A 22 -28.45 -3.94 7.12
N HIS A 23 -28.94 -3.65 8.33
CA HIS A 23 -28.76 -2.35 8.97
C HIS A 23 -27.42 -2.22 9.67
N ILE A 24 -26.85 -1.01 9.63
CA ILE A 24 -25.57 -0.71 10.24
C ILE A 24 -25.64 -0.53 11.76
N LYS A 25 -26.83 -0.18 12.28
CA LYS A 25 -27.07 0.17 13.68
C LYS A 25 -26.52 -0.86 14.68
N PRO A 26 -26.76 -2.18 14.54
CA PRO A 26 -26.24 -3.16 15.50
C PRO A 26 -24.71 -3.21 15.53
N THR A 27 -24.06 -2.99 14.38
CA THR A 27 -22.58 -2.93 14.32
C THR A 27 -22.05 -1.69 15.02
N VAL A 28 -22.71 -0.54 14.83
CA VAL A 28 -22.37 0.71 15.51
C VAL A 28 -22.50 0.58 17.03
N GLU A 29 -23.59 -0.02 17.50
CA GLU A 29 -23.82 -0.30 18.93
C GLU A 29 -22.75 -1.24 19.50
N PHE A 30 -22.37 -2.27 18.74
CA PHE A 30 -21.32 -3.21 19.13
C PHE A 30 -19.93 -2.53 19.23
N ILE A 31 -19.54 -1.73 18.23
CA ILE A 31 -18.29 -0.95 18.27
C ILE A 31 -18.30 -0.02 19.48
N THR A 32 -19.43 0.66 19.73
CA THR A 32 -19.59 1.56 20.88
C THR A 32 -19.44 0.81 22.21
N ALA A 33 -19.93 -0.43 22.31
CA ALA A 33 -19.75 -1.25 23.50
C ALA A 33 -18.26 -1.62 23.72
N LEU A 34 -17.54 -1.96 22.65
CA LEU A 34 -16.12 -2.31 22.69
C LEU A 34 -15.19 -1.14 23.05
N THR A 35 -15.60 0.10 22.80
CA THR A 35 -14.79 1.30 23.03
C THR A 35 -15.04 1.96 24.38
N LYS A 36 -16.08 1.55 25.14
CA LYS A 36 -16.35 2.05 26.49
C LYS A 36 -15.20 1.73 27.46
N GLN A 37 -14.94 2.62 28.42
CA GLN A 37 -13.87 2.49 29.42
C GLN A 37 -13.93 1.19 30.22
N ARG A 38 -15.13 0.67 30.50
CA ARG A 38 -15.33 -0.66 31.09
C ARG A 38 -15.75 -1.63 29.99
N LYS A 39 -14.76 -2.12 29.24
CA LYS A 39 -15.00 -3.13 28.20
C LYS A 39 -15.59 -4.38 28.84
N ASN A 40 -16.77 -4.80 28.37
CA ASN A 40 -17.33 -6.07 28.79
C ASN A 40 -16.42 -7.19 28.24
N GLN A 41 -15.98 -8.09 29.13
CA GLN A 41 -15.15 -9.23 28.74
C GLN A 41 -15.87 -10.14 27.74
N GLU A 42 -17.20 -10.22 27.81
CA GLU A 42 -17.99 -10.98 26.83
C GLU A 42 -17.96 -10.34 25.44
N ASP A 43 -18.05 -9.01 25.34
CA ASP A 43 -17.96 -8.31 24.06
C ASP A 43 -16.58 -8.52 23.42
N ILE A 44 -15.50 -8.50 24.21
CA ILE A 44 -14.14 -8.79 23.71
C ILE A 44 -14.02 -10.24 23.23
N LYS A 45 -14.57 -11.20 23.99
CA LYS A 45 -14.57 -12.61 23.59
C LYS A 45 -15.36 -12.81 22.29
N PHE A 46 -16.52 -12.16 22.17
CA PHE A 46 -17.34 -12.20 20.98
C PHE A 46 -16.66 -11.52 19.79
N PHE A 47 -15.98 -10.38 19.99
CA PHE A 47 -15.16 -9.75 18.97
C PHE A 47 -14.09 -10.72 18.44
N ARG A 48 -13.30 -11.31 19.33
CA ARG A 48 -12.27 -12.30 18.95
C ARG A 48 -12.86 -13.51 18.24
N PHE A 49 -14.03 -13.95 18.67
CA PHE A 49 -14.77 -15.03 18.01
C PHE A 49 -15.13 -14.65 16.57
N CYS A 50 -15.67 -13.45 16.33
CA CYS A 50 -15.99 -12.97 14.98
C CYS A 50 -14.74 -12.83 14.10
N VAL A 51 -13.63 -12.33 14.65
CA VAL A 51 -12.36 -12.23 13.91
C VAL A 51 -11.83 -13.61 13.52
N ALA A 52 -11.88 -14.59 14.43
CA ALA A 52 -11.34 -15.93 14.16
C ALA A 52 -12.21 -16.76 13.20
N ASN A 53 -13.54 -16.59 13.23
CA ASN A 53 -14.46 -17.48 12.50
C ASN A 53 -15.11 -16.81 11.29
N TYR A 54 -15.22 -15.48 11.28
CA TYR A 54 -15.95 -14.71 10.26
C TYR A 54 -15.23 -13.40 9.87
N PRO A 55 -13.89 -13.40 9.64
CA PRO A 55 -13.14 -12.17 9.42
C PRO A 55 -13.66 -11.38 8.21
N GLY A 56 -13.96 -12.06 7.10
CA GLY A 56 -14.50 -11.46 5.88
C GLY A 56 -15.81 -10.71 6.11
N CYS A 57 -16.87 -11.42 6.51
CA CYS A 57 -18.18 -10.82 6.79
C CYS A 57 -18.13 -9.69 7.82
N PHE A 58 -17.33 -9.87 8.88
CA PHE A 58 -17.21 -8.86 9.93
C PHE A 58 -16.49 -7.62 9.43
N SER A 59 -15.41 -7.78 8.66
CA SER A 59 -14.69 -6.68 8.06
C SER A 59 -15.56 -5.87 7.09
N VAL A 60 -16.47 -6.51 6.32
CA VAL A 60 -17.42 -5.81 5.45
C VAL A 60 -18.34 -4.91 6.28
N LYS A 61 -18.81 -5.37 7.44
CA LYS A 61 -19.60 -4.52 8.35
C LYS A 61 -18.81 -3.31 8.82
N LEU A 62 -17.55 -3.52 9.23
CA LEU A 62 -16.68 -2.44 9.70
C LEU A 62 -16.40 -1.42 8.59
N MET A 63 -16.12 -1.87 7.37
CA MET A 63 -15.95 -0.96 6.22
C MET A 63 -17.22 -0.16 5.93
N ARG A 64 -18.39 -0.78 5.99
CA ARG A 64 -19.66 -0.05 5.85
C ARG A 64 -19.84 0.98 6.96
N VAL A 65 -19.46 0.67 8.21
CA VAL A 65 -19.49 1.66 9.30
C VAL A 65 -18.57 2.82 8.99
N TYR A 66 -17.34 2.53 8.56
CA TYR A 66 -16.38 3.57 8.20
C TYR A 66 -16.86 4.43 7.03
N ALA A 67 -17.47 3.85 6.00
CA ALA A 67 -18.00 4.57 4.85
C ALA A 67 -19.29 5.34 5.13
N SER A 68 -20.00 5.01 6.22
CA SER A 68 -21.32 5.56 6.50
C SER A 68 -21.28 7.06 6.79
N LYS A 69 -22.25 7.77 6.20
CA LYS A 69 -22.55 9.18 6.48
C LYS A 69 -23.78 9.36 7.38
N GLU A 70 -24.30 8.28 7.97
CA GLU A 70 -25.45 8.38 8.86
C GLU A 70 -25.11 9.21 10.11
N PRO A 71 -25.99 10.13 10.56
CA PRO A 71 -25.72 11.00 11.72
C PRO A 71 -25.36 10.28 13.02
N ARG A 72 -25.76 9.01 13.16
CA ARG A 72 -25.46 8.17 14.34
C ARG A 72 -24.03 7.62 14.35
N VAL A 73 -23.34 7.67 13.22
CA VAL A 73 -21.98 7.14 13.08
C VAL A 73 -21.02 8.31 13.29
N SER A 74 -20.59 8.49 14.54
CA SER A 74 -19.64 9.56 14.88
C SER A 74 -18.25 9.28 14.29
N TYR A 75 -17.43 10.32 14.23
CA TYR A 75 -16.03 10.20 13.77
C TYR A 75 -15.25 9.16 14.58
N GLU A 76 -15.43 9.11 15.91
CA GLU A 76 -14.75 8.17 16.79
C GLU A 76 -15.14 6.71 16.50
N ILE A 77 -16.40 6.49 16.11
CA ILE A 77 -16.89 5.16 15.72
C ILE A 77 -16.29 4.75 14.38
N ARG A 78 -16.20 5.67 13.40
CA ARG A 78 -15.53 5.42 12.11
C ARG A 78 -14.06 5.05 12.34
N GLU A 79 -13.33 5.85 13.11
CA GLU A 79 -11.92 5.59 13.44
C GLU A 79 -11.74 4.27 14.21
N SER A 80 -12.68 3.91 15.08
CA SER A 80 -12.66 2.61 15.78
C SER A 80 -12.88 1.44 14.82
N ALA A 81 -13.81 1.58 13.86
CA ALA A 81 -14.01 0.59 12.81
C ALA A 81 -12.74 0.41 11.97
N MET A 82 -12.06 1.50 11.61
CA MET A 82 -10.80 1.48 10.88
C MET A 82 -9.68 0.77 11.65
N ARG A 83 -9.57 1.01 12.97
CA ARG A 83 -8.60 0.29 13.83
C ARG A 83 -8.89 -1.20 13.92
N PHE A 84 -10.16 -1.59 13.92
CA PHE A 84 -10.53 -3.02 13.90
C PHE A 84 -10.23 -3.66 12.55
N LEU A 85 -10.40 -2.95 11.44
CA LEU A 85 -9.99 -3.43 10.12
C LEU A 85 -8.48 -3.63 10.04
N TYR A 86 -7.70 -2.68 10.56
CA TYR A 86 -6.25 -2.82 10.69
C TYR A 86 -5.89 -4.06 11.51
N LEU A 87 -6.53 -4.26 12.67
CA LEU A 87 -6.29 -5.46 13.48
C LEU A 87 -6.57 -6.75 12.70
N ILE A 88 -7.71 -6.84 12.01
CA ILE A 88 -8.12 -8.06 11.31
C ILE A 88 -7.17 -8.42 10.17
N PHE A 89 -6.87 -7.49 9.27
CA PHE A 89 -6.15 -7.83 8.03
C PHE A 89 -4.66 -7.59 8.08
N ILE A 90 -4.18 -6.71 8.96
CA ILE A 90 -2.76 -6.35 9.01
C ILE A 90 -2.05 -7.04 10.17
N ILE A 91 -2.69 -7.12 11.34
CA ILE A 91 -2.06 -7.74 12.52
C ILE A 91 -2.36 -9.22 12.59
N GLU A 92 -3.63 -9.61 12.42
CA GLU A 92 -4.05 -11.03 12.47
C GLU A 92 -3.93 -11.72 11.10
N GLU A 93 -3.54 -10.97 10.05
CA GLU A 93 -3.35 -11.45 8.67
C GLU A 93 -4.50 -12.34 8.15
N ALA A 94 -5.73 -12.01 8.55
CA ALA A 94 -6.88 -12.85 8.24
C ALA A 94 -7.02 -13.07 6.71
N SER A 95 -7.45 -14.27 6.34
CA SER A 95 -7.76 -14.59 4.96
C SER A 95 -8.92 -13.72 4.47
N MET A 96 -8.81 -13.25 3.23
CA MET A 96 -9.86 -12.52 2.54
C MET A 96 -10.38 -13.41 1.42
N ASP A 97 -11.67 -13.75 1.44
CA ASP A 97 -12.28 -14.49 0.34
C ASP A 97 -12.60 -13.55 -0.85
N PHE A 98 -12.88 -14.16 -2.00
CA PHE A 98 -13.14 -13.44 -3.24
C PHE A 98 -14.35 -12.52 -3.14
N GLU A 99 -15.45 -13.03 -2.59
CA GLU A 99 -16.70 -12.27 -2.47
C GLU A 99 -16.50 -11.03 -1.59
N VAL A 100 -15.73 -11.16 -0.51
CA VAL A 100 -15.34 -10.06 0.37
C VAL A 100 -14.42 -9.09 -0.34
N ALA A 101 -13.39 -9.56 -1.04
CA ALA A 101 -12.47 -8.70 -1.81
C ALA A 101 -13.24 -7.87 -2.85
N HIS A 102 -14.20 -8.48 -3.55
CA HIS A 102 -15.03 -7.78 -4.52
C HIS A 102 -15.87 -6.67 -3.86
N VAL A 103 -16.54 -6.94 -2.74
CA VAL A 103 -17.32 -5.92 -2.01
C VAL A 103 -16.41 -4.84 -1.41
N PHE A 104 -15.24 -5.22 -0.90
CA PHE A 104 -14.25 -4.31 -0.36
C PHE A 104 -13.72 -3.37 -1.42
N SER A 105 -13.46 -3.87 -2.62
CA SER A 105 -12.90 -3.09 -3.71
C SER A 105 -13.72 -1.83 -3.98
N THR A 106 -15.03 -1.96 -4.13
CA THR A 106 -15.94 -0.83 -4.36
C THR A 106 -16.01 0.13 -3.15
N LEU A 107 -16.08 -0.42 -1.93
CA LEU A 107 -16.15 0.40 -0.71
C LEU A 107 -14.85 1.18 -0.48
N LEU A 108 -13.69 0.58 -0.76
CA LEU A 108 -12.38 1.22 -0.62
C LEU A 108 -12.24 2.39 -1.59
N ILE A 109 -12.62 2.22 -2.85
CA ILE A 109 -12.60 3.35 -3.80
C ILE A 109 -13.49 4.49 -3.31
N SER A 110 -14.72 4.20 -2.87
CA SER A 110 -15.61 5.24 -2.33
C SER A 110 -15.02 5.94 -1.10
N CYS A 111 -14.37 5.20 -0.19
CA CYS A 111 -13.69 5.79 0.96
C CYS A 111 -12.49 6.64 0.56
N LEU A 112 -11.72 6.21 -0.44
CA LEU A 112 -10.60 6.97 -0.98
C LEU A 112 -11.07 8.21 -1.74
N GLU A 113 -12.29 8.25 -2.28
CA GLU A 113 -12.82 9.45 -2.93
C GLU A 113 -13.20 10.57 -1.95
N GLU A 114 -13.26 10.28 -0.64
CA GLU A 114 -13.53 11.31 0.36
C GLU A 114 -12.47 12.43 0.33
N GLN A 115 -12.94 13.68 0.39
CA GLN A 115 -12.07 14.86 0.39
C GLN A 115 -11.26 14.99 1.67
N VAL A 116 -11.83 14.60 2.82
CA VAL A 116 -11.22 14.76 4.14
C VAL A 116 -11.07 13.38 4.79
N ILE A 117 -9.83 12.90 4.84
CA ILE A 117 -9.46 11.63 5.46
C ILE A 117 -8.33 11.93 6.45
N SER A 118 -8.41 11.39 7.66
CA SER A 118 -7.31 11.50 8.62
C SER A 118 -6.08 10.76 8.10
N GLU A 119 -4.86 11.24 8.42
CA GLU A 119 -3.62 10.59 7.96
C GLU A 119 -3.54 9.12 8.38
N THR A 120 -3.97 8.81 9.61
CA THR A 120 -4.04 7.44 10.13
C THR A 120 -5.01 6.58 9.33
N SER A 121 -6.24 7.06 9.08
CA SER A 121 -7.21 6.32 8.29
C SER A 121 -6.72 6.13 6.84
N PHE A 122 -6.11 7.14 6.25
CA PHE A 122 -5.59 7.05 4.88
C PHE A 122 -4.46 6.01 4.76
N LYS A 123 -3.56 5.95 5.74
CA LYS A 123 -2.54 4.90 5.84
C LYS A 123 -3.17 3.51 5.90
N ILE A 124 -4.15 3.29 6.78
CA ILE A 124 -4.82 2.00 6.91
C ILE A 124 -5.58 1.64 5.62
N LEU A 125 -6.29 2.59 5.01
CA LEU A 125 -6.96 2.39 3.72
C LEU A 125 -5.97 1.95 2.64
N SER A 126 -4.78 2.54 2.57
CA SER A 126 -3.77 2.15 1.58
C SER A 126 -3.24 0.74 1.82
N MET A 127 -3.06 0.33 3.08
CA MET A 127 -2.72 -1.05 3.42
C MET A 127 -3.84 -2.03 3.06
N LEU A 128 -5.11 -1.63 3.24
CA LEU A 128 -6.25 -2.44 2.80
C LEU A 128 -6.34 -2.52 1.27
N VAL A 129 -6.01 -1.45 0.55
CA VAL A 129 -5.89 -1.48 -0.93
C VAL A 129 -4.84 -2.50 -1.34
N ASN A 130 -3.64 -2.48 -0.75
CA ASN A 130 -2.62 -3.49 -1.04
C ASN A 130 -3.15 -4.91 -0.81
N ARG A 131 -3.81 -5.16 0.33
CA ARG A 131 -4.36 -6.48 0.65
C ARG A 131 -5.42 -6.94 -0.36
N VAL A 132 -6.35 -6.07 -0.74
CA VAL A 132 -7.40 -6.38 -1.72
C VAL A 132 -6.80 -6.54 -3.12
N ALA A 133 -5.82 -5.70 -3.48
CA ALA A 133 -5.10 -5.79 -4.74
C ALA A 133 -4.34 -7.11 -4.86
N PHE A 134 -3.66 -7.56 -3.80
CA PHE A 134 -3.02 -8.88 -3.78
C PHE A 134 -4.00 -10.01 -4.09
N GLU A 135 -5.17 -9.97 -3.45
CA GLU A 135 -6.21 -10.99 -3.63
C GLU A 135 -6.79 -10.95 -5.07
N ILE A 136 -7.03 -9.77 -5.62
CA ILE A 136 -7.57 -9.61 -6.98
C ILE A 136 -6.53 -9.97 -8.06
N PHE A 137 -5.31 -9.45 -7.98
CA PHE A 137 -4.28 -9.63 -9.01
C PHE A 137 -3.60 -11.00 -8.92
N ASN A 138 -3.19 -11.45 -7.73
CA ASN A 138 -2.31 -12.62 -7.59
C ASN A 138 -3.03 -13.91 -7.25
N ILE A 139 -4.20 -13.86 -6.61
CA ILE A 139 -4.97 -15.06 -6.25
C ILE A 139 -6.07 -15.33 -7.28
N GLN A 140 -6.73 -14.28 -7.74
CA GLN A 140 -7.84 -14.41 -8.69
C GLN A 140 -7.45 -14.16 -10.15
N GLU A 141 -6.25 -13.64 -10.39
CA GLU A 141 -5.75 -13.32 -11.73
C GLU A 141 -6.73 -12.42 -12.50
N LYS A 142 -7.23 -11.37 -11.83
CA LYS A 142 -8.18 -10.40 -12.37
C LYS A 142 -7.64 -8.98 -12.27
N THR A 143 -8.20 -8.10 -13.08
CA THR A 143 -7.86 -6.68 -13.06
C THR A 143 -8.82 -5.86 -12.20
N TRP A 144 -8.29 -4.97 -11.36
CA TRP A 144 -9.07 -4.00 -10.60
C TRP A 144 -9.17 -2.66 -11.34
N HIS A 145 -10.02 -2.58 -12.38
CA HIS A 145 -10.16 -1.37 -13.20
C HIS A 145 -10.53 -0.11 -12.38
N GLY A 146 -11.42 -0.23 -11.38
CA GLY A 146 -11.80 0.90 -10.53
C GLY A 146 -10.62 1.51 -9.76
N LEU A 147 -9.60 0.72 -9.41
CA LEU A 147 -8.38 1.24 -8.79
C LEU A 147 -7.50 1.97 -9.83
N CYS A 148 -7.39 1.44 -11.04
CA CYS A 148 -6.68 2.09 -12.14
C CYS A 148 -7.30 3.46 -12.48
N GLU A 149 -8.63 3.50 -12.63
CA GLU A 149 -9.39 4.74 -12.88
C GLU A 149 -9.22 5.75 -11.75
N PHE A 150 -9.29 5.29 -10.49
CA PHE A 150 -9.06 6.14 -9.33
C PHE A 150 -7.67 6.76 -9.36
N ILE A 151 -6.59 5.97 -9.44
CA ILE A 151 -5.23 6.52 -9.39
C ILE A 151 -4.99 7.45 -10.59
N SER A 152 -5.43 7.04 -11.79
CA SER A 152 -5.29 7.84 -13.02
C SER A 152 -5.98 9.18 -12.93
N SER A 153 -7.25 9.20 -12.47
CA SER A 153 -8.02 10.46 -12.34
C SER A 153 -7.47 11.38 -11.25
N LYS A 154 -6.76 10.84 -10.26
CA LYS A 154 -6.12 11.59 -9.17
C LYS A 154 -4.68 12.01 -9.46
N ALA A 155 -4.06 11.49 -10.51
CA ALA A 155 -2.64 11.69 -10.81
C ALA A 155 -2.22 13.18 -10.81
N GLU A 156 -3.03 14.06 -11.41
CA GLU A 156 -2.76 15.50 -11.35
C GLU A 156 -3.45 16.24 -10.18
N PRO A 157 -4.80 16.16 -10.01
CA PRO A 157 -5.49 17.01 -9.04
C PRO A 157 -5.19 16.65 -7.58
N GLU A 158 -4.84 15.40 -7.29
CA GLU A 158 -4.54 14.90 -5.94
C GLU A 158 -3.28 14.01 -5.97
N PHE A 159 -2.21 14.46 -6.62
CA PHE A 159 -0.99 13.68 -6.89
C PHE A 159 -0.47 12.88 -5.69
N ALA A 160 -0.40 13.51 -4.52
CA ALA A 160 0.09 12.84 -3.31
C ALA A 160 -0.75 11.61 -2.94
N LYS A 161 -2.06 11.69 -3.14
CA LYS A 161 -3.02 10.60 -2.87
C LYS A 161 -2.86 9.48 -3.90
N ALA A 162 -2.78 9.84 -5.18
CA ALA A 162 -2.57 8.89 -6.27
C ALA A 162 -1.28 8.09 -6.07
N VAL A 163 -0.16 8.79 -5.86
CA VAL A 163 1.14 8.15 -5.65
C VAL A 163 1.18 7.33 -4.37
N PHE A 164 0.56 7.80 -3.29
CA PHE A 164 0.57 7.05 -2.03
C PHE A 164 -0.17 5.72 -2.15
N VAL A 165 -1.31 5.70 -2.86
CA VAL A 165 -2.04 4.46 -3.15
C VAL A 165 -1.25 3.59 -4.12
N PHE A 166 -0.70 4.16 -5.20
CA PHE A 166 0.11 3.40 -6.16
C PHE A 166 1.32 2.75 -5.52
N LYS A 167 2.12 3.51 -4.75
CA LYS A 167 3.33 2.97 -4.13
C LYS A 167 3.05 1.87 -3.10
N SER A 168 1.83 1.84 -2.53
CA SER A 168 1.44 0.76 -1.62
C SER A 168 1.21 -0.56 -2.35
N LEU A 169 1.14 -0.60 -3.68
CA LEU A 169 1.02 -1.83 -4.45
C LEU A 169 2.39 -2.54 -4.51
N SER A 170 2.53 -3.57 -3.68
CA SER A 170 3.81 -4.25 -3.43
C SER A 170 3.90 -5.63 -4.08
N MET A 171 3.00 -5.94 -5.01
CA MET A 171 2.89 -7.19 -5.77
C MET A 171 3.09 -6.95 -7.27
N PRO A 172 3.42 -7.99 -8.06
CA PRO A 172 3.34 -7.91 -9.51
C PRO A 172 1.96 -7.43 -9.97
N LEU A 173 1.93 -6.59 -11.00
CA LEU A 173 0.71 -6.01 -11.55
C LEU A 173 0.50 -6.51 -12.98
N ASP A 174 -0.75 -6.60 -13.40
CA ASP A 174 -1.08 -6.89 -14.79
C ASP A 174 -0.53 -5.78 -15.70
N GLU A 175 0.31 -6.16 -16.67
CA GLU A 175 0.98 -5.20 -17.56
C GLU A 175 -0.04 -4.48 -18.47
N GLU A 176 -0.86 -5.25 -19.18
CA GLU A 176 -1.66 -4.77 -20.31
C GLU A 176 -2.92 -4.04 -19.85
N GLU A 177 -3.63 -4.60 -18.88
CA GLU A 177 -4.95 -4.13 -18.46
C GLU A 177 -4.88 -3.16 -17.28
N PHE A 178 -3.79 -3.15 -16.50
CA PHE A 178 -3.64 -2.28 -15.33
C PHE A 178 -2.48 -1.30 -15.45
N LEU A 179 -1.24 -1.79 -15.55
CA LEU A 179 -0.05 -0.96 -15.42
C LEU A 179 0.11 0.01 -16.59
N ILE A 180 -0.03 -0.46 -17.83
CA ILE A 180 0.10 0.37 -19.02
C ILE A 180 -0.92 1.52 -19.01
N PRO A 181 -2.24 1.27 -18.84
CA PRO A 181 -3.25 2.33 -18.78
C PRO A 181 -2.98 3.32 -17.63
N LEU A 182 -2.58 2.81 -16.46
CA LEU A 182 -2.25 3.65 -15.31
C LEU A 182 -1.09 4.62 -15.62
N MET A 183 -0.05 4.11 -16.28
CA MET A 183 1.15 4.90 -16.58
C MET A 183 0.92 5.98 -17.63
N GLU A 184 -0.15 5.93 -18.42
CA GLU A 184 -0.49 7.02 -19.37
C GLU A 184 -0.72 8.34 -18.67
N ASN A 185 -1.30 8.32 -17.45
CA ASN A 185 -1.61 9.51 -16.67
C ASN A 185 -0.64 9.74 -15.52
N LEU A 186 -0.22 8.67 -14.83
CA LEU A 186 0.62 8.79 -13.64
C LEU A 186 2.07 9.15 -13.97
N LEU A 187 2.63 8.59 -15.05
CA LEU A 187 4.04 8.81 -15.38
C LEU A 187 4.34 10.27 -15.77
N PRO A 188 3.53 10.96 -16.61
CA PRO A 188 3.72 12.39 -16.87
C PRO A 188 3.69 13.23 -15.58
N ALA A 189 2.78 12.92 -14.66
CA ALA A 189 2.65 13.63 -13.39
C ALA A 189 3.88 13.44 -12.48
N ILE A 190 4.45 12.22 -12.46
CA ILE A 190 5.70 11.91 -11.76
C ILE A 190 6.87 12.67 -12.40
N LEU A 191 7.04 12.55 -13.72
CA LEU A 191 8.15 13.17 -14.44
C LEU A 191 8.17 14.69 -14.31
N LYS A 192 6.99 15.32 -14.35
CA LYS A 192 6.84 16.76 -14.12
C LYS A 192 7.44 17.18 -12.77
N ARG A 193 7.09 16.48 -11.69
CA ARG A 193 7.53 16.79 -10.32
C ARG A 193 8.97 16.38 -10.01
N LEU A 194 9.53 15.41 -10.75
CA LEU A 194 10.97 15.15 -10.75
C LEU A 194 11.75 16.25 -11.50
N GLY A 195 11.11 16.87 -12.49
CA GLY A 195 11.64 17.94 -13.33
C GLY A 195 11.56 19.34 -12.72
N ASP A 196 10.63 19.57 -11.79
CA ASP A 196 10.41 20.88 -11.16
C ASP A 196 11.58 21.25 -10.20
N ASN A 197 11.99 22.52 -10.24
CA ASN A 197 13.12 23.07 -9.46
C ASN A 197 12.68 24.03 -8.34
N GLU A 198 11.37 24.15 -8.09
CA GLU A 198 10.86 25.10 -7.10
C GLU A 198 11.03 24.56 -5.67
N GLU A 199 11.56 25.36 -4.75
CA GLU A 199 11.85 24.95 -3.36
C GLU A 199 10.59 24.52 -2.57
N GLU A 200 9.41 25.07 -2.93
CA GLU A 200 8.10 24.66 -2.38
C GLU A 200 7.67 23.23 -2.81
N SER A 201 8.35 22.64 -3.80
CA SER A 201 8.05 21.31 -4.34
C SER A 201 8.74 20.15 -3.60
N SER A 202 9.55 20.42 -2.57
CA SER A 202 10.40 19.41 -1.90
C SER A 202 9.63 18.19 -1.34
N SER A 203 8.40 18.40 -0.84
CA SER A 203 7.54 17.32 -0.37
C SER A 203 6.92 16.50 -1.52
N GLN A 204 6.61 17.14 -2.65
CA GLN A 204 6.09 16.48 -3.84
C GLN A 204 7.17 15.74 -4.60
N TRP A 205 8.41 16.26 -4.60
CA TRP A 205 9.57 15.61 -5.19
C TRP A 205 9.82 14.25 -4.54
N GLY A 206 9.82 14.17 -3.20
CA GLY A 206 10.06 12.89 -2.51
C GLY A 206 9.01 11.83 -2.85
N LEU A 207 7.74 12.25 -2.97
CA LEU A 207 6.66 11.38 -3.45
C LEU A 207 6.87 10.96 -4.90
N ALA A 208 7.20 11.91 -5.79
CA ALA A 208 7.48 11.62 -7.19
C ALA A 208 8.68 10.68 -7.35
N PHE A 209 9.69 10.79 -6.50
CA PHE A 209 10.85 9.91 -6.52
C PHE A 209 10.48 8.48 -6.13
N VAL A 210 9.71 8.30 -5.04
CA VAL A 210 9.27 6.97 -4.60
C VAL A 210 8.25 6.37 -5.59
N GLY A 211 7.32 7.18 -6.09
CA GLY A 211 6.38 6.76 -7.14
C GLY A 211 7.09 6.38 -8.43
N GLY A 212 8.10 7.15 -8.83
CA GLY A 212 8.96 6.87 -9.99
C GLY A 212 9.78 5.60 -9.80
N PHE A 213 10.31 5.37 -8.60
CA PHE A 213 10.97 4.11 -8.25
C PHE A 213 10.03 2.91 -8.45
N CYS A 214 8.85 2.92 -7.82
CA CYS A 214 7.89 1.83 -7.94
C CYS A 214 7.42 1.63 -9.39
N ALA A 215 7.20 2.72 -10.13
CA ALA A 215 6.84 2.65 -11.55
C ALA A 215 7.95 2.04 -12.39
N ALA A 216 9.22 2.43 -12.17
CA ALA A 216 10.35 1.85 -12.88
C ALA A 216 10.44 0.34 -12.64
N VAL A 217 10.35 -0.09 -11.38
CA VAL A 217 10.39 -1.51 -10.99
C VAL A 217 9.27 -2.30 -11.68
N HIS A 218 8.02 -1.82 -11.63
CA HIS A 218 6.89 -2.49 -12.28
C HIS A 218 6.99 -2.51 -13.81
N LEU A 219 7.67 -1.54 -14.42
CA LEU A 219 7.82 -1.43 -15.86
C LEU A 219 9.01 -2.23 -16.45
N LEU A 220 9.89 -2.83 -15.63
CA LEU A 220 11.15 -3.44 -16.10
C LEU A 220 10.96 -4.56 -17.12
N GLU A 221 10.00 -5.44 -16.88
CA GLU A 221 9.71 -6.60 -17.73
C GLU A 221 8.70 -6.29 -18.84
N THR A 222 8.27 -5.03 -18.95
CA THR A 222 7.31 -4.59 -19.97
C THR A 222 7.99 -4.28 -21.29
N THR A 223 7.21 -4.18 -22.36
CA THR A 223 7.69 -3.69 -23.66
C THR A 223 8.16 -2.21 -23.65
N ARG A 224 8.07 -1.52 -22.51
CA ARG A 224 8.32 -0.08 -22.35
C ARG A 224 9.65 0.26 -21.67
N VAL A 225 10.70 -0.53 -21.94
CA VAL A 225 12.07 -0.34 -21.41
C VAL A 225 12.57 1.12 -21.51
N ALA A 226 12.31 1.80 -22.64
CA ALA A 226 12.70 3.20 -22.83
C ALA A 226 12.08 4.17 -21.79
N LEU A 227 10.88 3.86 -21.26
CA LEU A 227 10.27 4.64 -20.19
C LEU A 227 10.99 4.45 -18.87
N VAL A 228 11.45 3.23 -18.58
CA VAL A 228 12.24 2.92 -17.38
C VAL A 228 13.55 3.69 -17.41
N GLU A 229 14.27 3.66 -18.53
CA GLU A 229 15.51 4.44 -18.69
C GLU A 229 15.28 5.93 -18.52
N LYS A 230 14.25 6.48 -19.17
CA LYS A 230 13.88 7.90 -19.05
C LYS A 230 13.59 8.27 -17.59
N LEU A 231 12.82 7.44 -16.89
CA LEU A 231 12.43 7.67 -15.51
C LEU A 231 13.63 7.59 -14.56
N ALA A 232 14.47 6.56 -14.70
CA ALA A 232 15.70 6.42 -13.92
C ALA A 232 16.65 7.61 -14.15
N ASN A 233 16.79 8.07 -15.39
CA ASN A 233 17.60 9.23 -15.73
C ASN A 233 17.06 10.52 -15.08
N GLU A 234 15.74 10.76 -15.10
CA GLU A 234 15.16 11.93 -14.43
C GLU A 234 15.29 11.85 -12.90
N MET A 235 15.13 10.66 -12.31
CA MET A 235 15.40 10.44 -10.88
C MET A 235 16.86 10.80 -10.54
N LEU A 236 17.84 10.30 -11.28
CA LEU A 236 19.26 10.60 -11.06
C LEU A 236 19.57 12.09 -11.22
N LYS A 237 19.03 12.73 -12.27
CA LYS A 237 19.16 14.18 -12.45
C LYS A 237 18.59 14.94 -11.27
N SER A 238 17.41 14.55 -10.77
CA SER A 238 16.75 15.23 -9.66
C SER A 238 17.55 15.16 -8.35
N VAL A 239 18.22 14.02 -8.07
CA VAL A 239 19.15 13.91 -6.92
C VAL A 239 20.36 14.85 -7.09
N ASN A 240 20.89 14.96 -8.31
CA ASN A 240 22.07 15.77 -8.59
C ASN A 240 21.82 17.29 -8.45
N ARG A 241 20.55 17.73 -8.48
CA ARG A 241 20.18 19.15 -8.29
C ARG A 241 20.34 19.65 -6.85
N ARG A 242 20.93 18.84 -5.96
CA ARG A 242 21.23 19.13 -4.55
C ARG A 242 19.99 19.54 -3.78
N MET A 243 19.16 18.54 -3.49
CA MET A 243 18.05 18.67 -2.54
C MET A 243 18.58 18.88 -1.11
N GLU A 244 17.79 19.57 -0.28
CA GLU A 244 18.08 19.63 1.15
C GLU A 244 18.17 18.21 1.74
N LEU A 245 19.20 17.99 2.56
CA LEU A 245 19.55 16.68 3.11
C LEU A 245 18.39 16.01 3.87
N GLY A 246 17.55 16.78 4.57
CA GLY A 246 16.40 16.25 5.29
C GLY A 246 15.40 15.54 4.37
N PHE A 247 15.04 16.17 3.24
CA PHE A 247 14.14 15.60 2.24
C PHE A 247 14.76 14.41 1.51
N LEU A 248 16.05 14.50 1.17
CA LEU A 248 16.78 13.38 0.56
C LEU A 248 16.79 12.16 1.50
N LEU A 249 17.12 12.35 2.77
CA LEU A 249 17.14 11.25 3.75
C LEU A 249 15.77 10.63 3.96
N LYS A 250 14.70 11.44 4.02
CA LYS A 250 13.34 10.93 4.12
C LYS A 250 12.98 10.10 2.89
N THR A 251 13.24 10.63 1.70
CA THR A 251 12.94 9.97 0.43
C THR A 251 13.70 8.65 0.28
N LEU A 252 14.99 8.60 0.63
CA LEU A 252 15.76 7.36 0.61
C LEU A 252 15.25 6.31 1.59
N ARG A 253 14.72 6.73 2.75
CA ARG A 253 14.04 5.80 3.68
C ARG A 253 12.71 5.32 3.14
N ASP A 254 11.95 6.17 2.48
CA ASP A 254 10.69 5.77 1.84
C ASP A 254 10.96 4.77 0.69
N VAL A 255 12.06 4.94 -0.05
CA VAL A 255 12.55 3.94 -1.03
C VAL A 255 13.00 2.65 -0.36
N GLU A 256 13.73 2.73 0.77
CA GLU A 256 14.12 1.56 1.57
C GLU A 256 12.87 0.75 1.96
N VAL A 257 11.81 1.39 2.45
CA VAL A 257 10.54 0.74 2.79
C VAL A 257 9.89 0.11 1.56
N ALA A 258 9.76 0.85 0.46
CA ALA A 258 9.14 0.32 -0.77
C ALA A 258 9.86 -0.92 -1.30
N ILE A 259 11.20 -0.91 -1.28
CA ILE A 259 12.01 -2.08 -1.63
C ILE A 259 11.67 -3.25 -0.70
N MET A 260 11.70 -3.04 0.62
CA MET A 260 11.43 -4.11 1.58
C MET A 260 10.06 -4.77 1.38
N GLU A 261 9.05 -3.98 1.01
CA GLU A 261 7.69 -4.47 0.74
C GLU A 261 7.59 -5.24 -0.59
N GLN A 262 8.44 -4.94 -1.57
CA GLN A 262 8.40 -5.53 -2.92
C GLN A 262 9.38 -6.71 -3.12
N LEU A 263 10.38 -6.87 -2.25
CA LEU A 263 11.46 -7.87 -2.42
C LEU A 263 11.01 -9.31 -2.63
N TRP A 264 9.80 -9.68 -2.19
CA TRP A 264 9.31 -11.06 -2.25
C TRP A 264 8.98 -11.54 -3.66
N TRP A 265 8.79 -10.64 -4.63
CA TRP A 265 8.49 -10.99 -6.03
C TRP A 265 9.58 -10.58 -7.02
N TYR A 266 10.67 -9.95 -6.56
CA TYR A 266 11.77 -9.57 -7.43
C TYR A 266 12.42 -10.78 -8.09
N CYS A 267 12.67 -10.65 -9.39
CA CYS A 267 13.50 -11.54 -10.17
C CYS A 267 14.88 -10.90 -10.40
N SER A 268 15.74 -11.57 -11.16
CA SER A 268 17.09 -11.10 -11.45
C SER A 268 17.13 -9.67 -12.01
N THR A 269 16.11 -9.27 -12.79
CA THR A 269 16.05 -7.96 -13.44
C THR A 269 15.80 -6.85 -12.43
N GLU A 270 14.80 -7.00 -11.56
CA GLU A 270 14.49 -6.03 -10.49
C GLU A 270 15.67 -5.87 -9.54
N PHE A 271 16.30 -6.98 -9.14
CA PHE A 271 17.49 -6.95 -8.29
C PHE A 271 18.62 -6.13 -8.93
N ARG A 272 18.94 -6.38 -10.20
CA ARG A 272 20.00 -5.66 -10.94
C ARG A 272 19.64 -4.18 -11.12
N PHE A 273 18.40 -3.87 -11.47
CA PHE A 273 17.94 -2.49 -11.60
C PHE A 273 18.09 -1.72 -10.29
N VAL A 274 17.60 -2.27 -9.17
CA VAL A 274 17.67 -1.61 -7.87
C VAL A 274 19.12 -1.40 -7.44
N LEU A 275 19.99 -2.41 -7.59
CA LEU A 275 21.41 -2.28 -7.26
C LEU A 275 22.10 -1.24 -8.14
N GLY A 276 21.83 -1.24 -9.45
CA GLY A 276 22.36 -0.27 -10.42
C GLY A 276 21.94 1.15 -10.08
N LEU A 277 20.64 1.40 -9.85
CA LEU A 277 20.12 2.70 -9.48
C LEU A 277 20.73 3.20 -8.16
N ILE A 278 20.76 2.37 -7.12
CA ILE A 278 21.31 2.73 -5.81
C ILE A 278 22.82 3.04 -5.90
N ARG A 279 23.58 2.29 -6.71
CA ARG A 279 25.00 2.57 -6.97
C ARG A 279 25.20 3.92 -7.65
N ARG A 280 24.36 4.27 -8.63
CA ARG A 280 24.44 5.57 -9.31
C ARG A 280 24.07 6.74 -8.39
N ILE A 281 23.05 6.56 -7.54
CA ILE A 281 22.69 7.55 -6.51
C ILE A 281 23.85 7.74 -5.52
N ASP A 282 24.50 6.65 -5.09
CA ASP A 282 25.65 6.69 -4.19
C ASP A 282 26.86 7.41 -4.80
N ALA A 283 27.04 7.35 -6.12
CA ALA A 283 28.08 8.10 -6.83
C ALA A 283 27.80 9.62 -6.89
N ILE A 284 26.54 10.03 -6.85
CA ILE A 284 26.13 11.44 -6.89
C ILE A 284 26.21 12.07 -5.48
N ILE A 285 25.77 11.32 -4.47
CA ILE A 285 25.64 11.83 -3.10
C ILE A 285 27.00 11.82 -2.38
N THR A 286 27.33 12.92 -1.71
CA THR A 286 28.53 13.06 -0.86
C THR A 286 28.24 12.83 0.62
N GLU A 287 27.00 13.05 1.05
CA GLU A 287 26.60 13.04 2.46
C GLU A 287 26.65 11.64 3.08
N LYS A 288 27.49 11.47 4.11
CA LYS A 288 27.74 10.18 4.77
C LYS A 288 26.46 9.55 5.34
N THR A 289 25.57 10.37 5.88
CA THR A 289 24.29 9.90 6.45
C THR A 289 23.38 9.28 5.39
N ALA A 290 23.34 9.87 4.19
CA ALA A 290 22.58 9.34 3.06
C ALA A 290 23.25 8.08 2.49
N LYS A 291 24.58 8.06 2.36
CA LYS A 291 25.34 6.85 1.98
C LYS A 291 25.05 5.67 2.90
N ASN A 292 24.94 5.89 4.20
CA ASN A 292 24.60 4.82 5.15
C ASN A 292 23.21 4.20 4.89
N VAL A 293 22.24 4.97 4.37
CA VAL A 293 20.92 4.43 3.97
C VAL A 293 21.08 3.55 2.74
N LEU A 294 21.78 4.03 1.72
CA LEU A 294 22.06 3.28 0.48
C LEU A 294 22.79 1.97 0.76
N GLU A 295 23.78 1.98 1.67
CA GLU A 295 24.50 0.77 2.07
C GLU A 295 23.61 -0.27 2.76
N ARG A 296 22.63 0.14 3.57
CA ARG A 296 21.64 -0.80 4.13
C ARG A 296 20.79 -1.41 3.03
N ILE A 297 20.29 -0.59 2.11
CA ILE A 297 19.52 -1.06 0.96
C ILE A 297 20.33 -2.10 0.16
N LYS A 298 21.56 -1.75 -0.26
CA LYS A 298 22.44 -2.66 -1.00
C LYS A 298 22.62 -4.01 -0.28
N LYS A 299 22.89 -3.99 1.03
CA LYS A 299 23.07 -5.21 1.83
C LYS A 299 21.84 -6.10 1.82
N VAL A 300 20.65 -5.53 2.03
CA VAL A 300 19.41 -6.32 2.06
C VAL A 300 19.08 -6.87 0.67
N VAL A 301 19.19 -6.03 -0.36
CA VAL A 301 18.92 -6.42 -1.75
C VAL A 301 19.88 -7.54 -2.20
N LYS A 302 21.20 -7.40 -1.98
CA LYS A 302 22.17 -8.45 -2.31
C LYS A 302 21.92 -9.76 -1.54
N LYS A 303 21.58 -9.65 -0.24
CA LYS A 303 21.22 -10.84 0.55
C LYS A 303 20.01 -11.56 -0.05
N LYS A 304 18.93 -10.84 -0.37
CA LYS A 304 17.73 -11.43 -0.97
C LYS A 304 17.96 -11.98 -2.38
N MET A 305 18.72 -11.27 -3.19
CA MET A 305 19.13 -11.75 -4.52
C MET A 305 19.87 -13.09 -4.43
N HIS A 306 20.80 -13.23 -3.49
CA HIS A 306 21.51 -14.49 -3.26
C HIS A 306 20.59 -15.61 -2.75
N GLU A 307 19.63 -15.29 -1.88
CA GLU A 307 18.64 -16.25 -1.38
C GLU A 307 17.71 -16.79 -2.48
N TYR A 308 17.29 -15.95 -3.44
CA TYR A 308 16.29 -16.33 -4.45
C TYR A 308 16.86 -16.72 -5.82
N VAL A 309 17.99 -16.15 -6.22
CA VAL A 309 18.55 -16.29 -7.59
C VAL A 309 19.94 -16.96 -7.59
N GLY A 310 20.61 -17.06 -6.43
CA GLY A 310 21.97 -17.59 -6.32
C GLY A 310 23.07 -16.55 -6.62
N GLU A 311 24.30 -17.01 -6.88
CA GLU A 311 25.39 -16.12 -7.31
C GLU A 311 25.21 -15.72 -8.77
N ILE A 312 25.08 -14.42 -9.02
CA ILE A 312 25.11 -13.83 -10.36
C ILE A 312 26.51 -13.27 -10.59
N ASP A 313 27.07 -13.54 -11.76
CA ASP A 313 28.40 -13.09 -12.16
C ASP A 313 28.52 -11.55 -12.05
N ASN A 314 29.54 -11.08 -11.35
CA ASN A 314 29.71 -9.67 -10.94
C ASN A 314 29.92 -8.70 -12.13
N GLY A 315 30.05 -9.22 -13.35
CA GLY A 315 30.31 -8.45 -14.56
C GLY A 315 29.10 -7.68 -15.12
N ASP A 316 27.88 -8.04 -14.72
CA ASP A 316 26.63 -7.60 -15.38
C ASP A 316 25.57 -7.09 -14.37
N GLU A 317 26.01 -6.47 -13.27
CA GLU A 317 25.16 -6.04 -12.15
C GLU A 317 24.32 -4.76 -12.41
N ASP A 318 24.56 -4.01 -13.49
CA ASP A 318 23.88 -2.72 -13.76
C ASP A 318 22.96 -2.81 -14.99
N TRP A 319 21.67 -3.09 -14.76
CA TRP A 319 20.63 -3.09 -15.80
C TRP A 319 20.68 -1.81 -16.66
N LEU A 320 20.95 -0.65 -16.05
CA LEU A 320 21.00 0.64 -16.75
C LEU A 320 22.23 0.81 -17.66
N ASN A 321 23.14 -0.16 -17.72
CA ASN A 321 24.27 -0.21 -18.67
C ASN A 321 24.09 -1.31 -19.72
N GLN A 322 23.08 -2.16 -19.59
CA GLN A 322 22.77 -3.18 -20.58
C GLN A 322 22.03 -2.46 -21.72
N ARG A 323 22.61 -2.49 -22.93
CA ARG A 323 21.92 -1.97 -24.12
C ARG A 323 20.80 -2.95 -24.45
N HIS A 324 19.56 -2.60 -24.09
CA HIS A 324 18.36 -3.35 -24.43
C HIS A 324 17.90 -3.05 -25.86
#